data_AF-A0A7C1NIC0-F1
#
_entry.id   AF-A0A7C1NIC0-F1
#
_cell.length_a   1.000
_cell.length_b   1.000
_cell.length_c   1.000
_cell.angle_alpha   90.00
_cell.angle_beta   90.00
_cell.angle_gamma   90.00
#
_symmetry.space_group_name_H-M   'P 1'
#
loop_
_entity.id
_entity.type
_entity.pdbx_description
1 polymer ?
#
loop_
_entity_poly.entity_id
_entity_poly.type
_entity_poly.pdbx_seq_one_letter_code
_entity_poly.pdbx_strand_id
1 'polypeptide(L)'
;LLRRINNELGGEFDPDGFVFNSIWNPREGAIQSFLVSTRRQSVHIRELNRTFEFGRWEPIHTESSYKFTPEMISHLARRIGFEVVGEFTDSKGYFMNSLWRVVKE
;
A
#
# COMPACT_ATOMS: atom_id res chain seq x y z
N LEU A 1 12.25 -1.61 -1.17
CA LEU A 1 11.89 -1.08 -2.51
C LEU A 1 13.10 -0.48 -3.24
N LEU A 2 13.68 0.63 -2.76
CA LEU A 2 14.79 1.33 -3.44
C LEU A 2 15.98 0.42 -3.80
N ARG A 3 16.48 -0.37 -2.85
CA ARG A 3 17.56 -1.35 -3.09
C ARG A 3 17.21 -2.36 -4.20
N ARG A 4 15.95 -2.76 -4.30
CA ARG A 4 15.48 -3.70 -5.33
C ARG A 4 15.49 -3.04 -6.72
N ILE A 5 15.04 -1.78 -6.81
CA ILE A 5 15.12 -0.98 -8.05
C ILE A 5 16.58 -0.81 -8.47
N ASN A 6 17.49 -0.54 -7.53
CA ASN A 6 18.92 -0.46 -7.84
C ASN A 6 19.46 -1.76 -8.44
N ASN A 7 19.13 -2.89 -7.80
CA ASN A 7 19.63 -4.21 -8.21
C ASN A 7 19.02 -4.70 -9.53
N GLU A 8 17.71 -4.53 -9.72
CA GLU A 8 16.97 -5.12 -10.83
C GLU A 8 16.87 -4.21 -12.05
N LEU A 9 16.89 -2.88 -11.86
CA LEU A 9 16.67 -1.90 -12.93
C LEU A 9 17.86 -0.94 -13.13
N GLY A 10 18.98 -1.19 -12.45
CA GLY A 10 20.14 -0.30 -12.50
C GLY A 10 19.83 1.10 -11.99
N GLY A 11 18.97 1.21 -10.98
CA GLY A 11 18.69 2.47 -10.28
C GLY A 11 19.86 2.93 -9.41
N GLU A 12 19.97 4.24 -9.22
CA GLU A 12 21.03 4.88 -8.43
C GLU A 12 20.47 5.57 -7.18
N PHE A 13 19.44 4.99 -6.55
CA PHE A 13 18.94 5.52 -5.28
C PHE A 13 20.01 5.38 -4.20
N ASP A 14 20.21 6.43 -3.38
CA ASP A 14 20.85 6.30 -2.07
C ASP A 14 19.78 6.09 -0.99
N PRO A 15 19.60 4.86 -0.46
CA PRO A 15 18.56 4.58 0.53
C PRO A 15 18.68 5.41 1.81
N ASP A 16 19.89 5.82 2.20
CA ASP A 16 20.12 6.60 3.42
C ASP A 16 19.64 8.06 3.25
N GLY A 17 19.35 8.46 2.01
CA GLY A 17 18.67 9.71 1.69
C GLY A 17 17.16 9.70 1.96
N PHE A 18 16.56 8.55 2.26
CA PHE A 18 15.11 8.41 2.45
C PHE A 18 14.73 7.91 3.84
N VAL A 19 13.62 8.42 4.37
CA VAL A 19 13.02 7.94 5.62
C VAL A 19 11.63 7.36 5.37
N PHE A 20 11.28 6.33 6.13
CA PHE A 20 9.95 5.74 6.10
C PHE A 20 8.97 6.59 6.92
N ASN A 21 7.81 6.90 6.36
CA ASN A 21 6.72 7.59 7.04
C ASN A 21 5.40 6.88 6.75
N SER A 22 4.57 6.70 7.77
CA SER A 22 3.24 6.11 7.63
C SER A 22 2.19 6.99 8.29
N ILE A 23 1.07 7.20 7.61
CA ILE A 23 -0.05 8.01 8.10
C ILE A 23 -1.36 7.25 8.00
N TRP A 24 -2.27 7.52 8.93
CA TRP A 24 -3.66 7.11 8.81
C TRP A 24 -4.42 8.13 7.95
N ASN A 25 -4.99 7.68 6.83
CA ASN A 25 -5.92 8.47 6.02
C ASN A 25 -7.37 8.08 6.38
N PRO A 26 -8.08 8.88 7.20
CA PRO A 26 -9.44 8.55 7.64
C PRO A 26 -10.48 8.62 6.51
N ARG A 27 -10.20 9.33 5.41
CA ARG A 27 -11.13 9.41 4.27
C ARG A 27 -11.14 8.13 3.47
N GLU A 28 -9.99 7.50 3.31
CA GLU A 28 -9.84 6.23 2.59
C GLU A 28 -9.97 5.01 3.52
N GLY A 29 -9.87 5.21 4.84
CA GLY A 29 -9.81 4.11 5.80
C GLY A 29 -8.53 3.28 5.64
N ALA A 30 -7.41 3.92 5.31
CA ALA A 30 -6.16 3.22 4.99
C ALA A 30 -4.97 3.79 5.76
N ILE A 31 -4.04 2.91 6.14
CA ILE A 31 -2.67 3.34 6.43
C ILE A 31 -1.96 3.53 5.09
N GLN A 32 -1.42 4.72 4.85
CA GLN A 32 -0.63 5.04 3.67
C GLN A 32 0.84 5.14 4.06
N SER A 33 1.69 4.39 3.37
CA SER A 33 3.13 4.31 3.61
C SER A 33 3.90 5.06 2.52
N PHE A 34 4.92 5.81 2.93
CA PHE A 34 5.74 6.64 2.06
C PHE A 34 7.22 6.46 2.35
N LEU A 35 8.04 6.62 1.30
CA LEU A 35 9.46 6.93 1.42
C LEU A 35 9.64 8.41 1.14
N VAL A 36 10.17 9.15 2.11
CA VAL A 36 10.31 10.61 2.02
C VAL A 36 11.77 10.95 1.84
N SER A 37 12.09 11.67 0.76
CA SER A 37 13.45 12.14 0.53
C SER A 37 13.84 13.19 1.56
N THR A 38 14.98 13.04 2.24
CA THR A 38 15.43 13.99 3.29
C THR A 38 16.25 15.15 2.73
N ARG A 39 16.61 15.09 1.44
CA ARG A 39 17.39 16.09 0.70
C ARG A 39 17.00 16.09 -0.78
N ARG A 40 17.50 17.04 -1.56
CA ARG A 40 17.34 16.97 -3.02
C ARG A 40 18.15 15.79 -3.55
N GLN A 41 17.58 14.97 -4.42
CA GLN A 41 18.23 13.80 -5.00
C GLN A 41 17.88 13.70 -6.49
N SER A 42 18.87 13.34 -7.31
CA SER A 42 18.70 13.01 -8.72
C SER A 42 19.02 11.53 -8.87
N VAL A 43 18.05 10.75 -9.35
CA VAL A 43 18.18 9.29 -9.44
C VAL A 43 18.02 8.87 -10.89
N HIS A 44 19.11 8.36 -11.46
CA HIS A 44 19.07 7.73 -12.77
C HIS A 44 18.63 6.26 -12.64
N ILE A 45 17.78 5.80 -13.55
CA ILE A 45 17.41 4.39 -13.69
C ILE A 45 17.81 3.94 -15.09
N ARG A 46 18.85 3.09 -15.15
CA ARG A 46 19.50 2.68 -16.41
C ARG A 46 18.53 2.01 -17.39
N GLU A 47 17.72 1.06 -16.93
CA GLU A 47 16.75 0.34 -17.79
C GLU A 47 15.69 1.27 -18.41
N LEU A 48 15.45 2.43 -17.79
CA LEU A 48 14.52 3.43 -18.29
C LEU A 48 15.20 4.54 -19.10
N ASN A 49 16.54 4.58 -19.10
CA ASN A 49 17.35 5.72 -19.56
C ASN A 49 16.76 7.06 -19.12
N ARG A 50 16.35 7.14 -17.84
CA ARG A 50 15.61 8.29 -17.30
C ARG A 50 16.11 8.67 -15.93
N THR A 51 16.18 9.97 -15.72
CA THR A 51 16.50 10.57 -14.43
C THR A 51 15.23 11.13 -13.80
N PHE A 52 15.09 10.88 -12.49
CA PHE A 52 14.01 11.38 -11.66
C PHE A 52 14.60 12.31 -10.60
N GLU A 53 14.00 13.49 -10.46
CA GLU A 53 14.38 14.47 -9.46
C GLU A 53 13.42 14.37 -8.28
N PHE A 54 13.97 14.36 -7.07
CA PHE A 54 13.22 14.41 -5.82
C PHE A 54 13.67 15.64 -5.04
N GLY A 55 12.71 16.46 -4.64
CA GLY A 55 12.90 17.55 -3.70
C GLY A 55 13.19 17.06 -2.28
N ARG A 56 13.68 17.97 -1.44
CA ARG A 56 13.74 17.72 0.00
C ARG A 56 12.32 17.63 0.55
N TRP A 57 12.07 16.61 1.36
CA TRP A 57 10.77 16.22 1.91
C TRP A 57 9.72 15.80 0.89
N GLU A 58 10.14 15.47 -0.33
CA GLU A 58 9.24 14.92 -1.35
C GLU A 58 8.90 13.45 -1.02
N PRO A 59 7.60 13.09 -0.92
CA PRO A 59 7.18 11.74 -0.62
C PRO A 59 6.99 10.90 -1.88
N ILE A 60 7.43 9.64 -1.81
CA ILE A 60 7.09 8.57 -2.75
C ILE A 60 6.05 7.70 -2.04
N HIS A 61 4.81 7.67 -2.53
CA HIS A 61 3.80 6.73 -2.02
C HIS A 61 4.17 5.30 -2.40
N THR A 62 4.23 4.40 -1.43
CA THR A 62 4.63 3.01 -1.65
C THR A 62 3.50 2.01 -1.47
N GLU A 63 2.56 2.28 -0.55
CA GLU A 63 1.51 1.31 -0.20
C GLU A 63 0.29 2.00 0.44
N SER A 64 -0.89 1.44 0.19
CA SER A 64 -2.11 1.72 0.97
C SER A 64 -2.66 0.41 1.55
N SER A 65 -2.70 0.32 2.88
CA SER A 65 -3.28 -0.80 3.63
C SER A 65 -4.67 -0.43 4.15
N TYR A 66 -5.69 -0.75 3.36
CA TYR A 66 -7.10 -0.51 3.68
C TYR A 66 -7.58 -1.34 4.87
N LYS A 67 -8.43 -0.74 5.69
CA LYS A 67 -9.10 -1.38 6.83
C LYS A 67 -10.59 -1.47 6.53
N PHE A 68 -11.17 -2.60 6.91
CA PHE A 68 -12.55 -2.93 6.58
C PHE A 68 -13.35 -3.19 7.85
N THR A 69 -14.57 -2.68 7.89
CA THR A 69 -15.56 -3.09 8.90
C THR A 69 -16.35 -4.30 8.38
N PRO A 70 -17.02 -5.07 9.26
CA PRO A 70 -17.89 -6.17 8.85
C PRO A 70 -18.97 -5.72 7.85
N GLU A 71 -19.52 -4.51 8.00
CA GLU A 71 -20.52 -3.95 7.09
C GLU A 71 -19.95 -3.69 5.70
N MET A 72 -18.70 -3.19 5.62
CA MET A 72 -18.00 -2.99 4.34
C MET A 72 -17.74 -4.31 3.63
N ILE A 73 -17.34 -5.35 4.37
CA ILE A 73 -17.12 -6.71 3.86
C ILE A 73 -18.44 -7.27 3.30
N SER A 74 -19.51 -7.19 4.08
CA SER A 74 -20.85 -7.64 3.67
C SER A 74 -21.42 -6.88 2.47
N HIS A 75 -21.17 -5.56 2.40
CA HIS A 75 -21.55 -4.75 1.24
C HIS A 75 -20.76 -5.16 -0.01
N LEU A 76 -19.44 -5.36 0.12
CA LEU A 76 -18.58 -5.77 -0.98
C LEU A 76 -19.02 -7.12 -1.53
N ALA A 77 -19.23 -8.12 -0.67
CA ALA A 77 -19.69 -9.46 -1.06
C ALA A 77 -20.96 -9.37 -1.90
N ARG A 78 -22.01 -8.70 -1.40
CA ARG A 78 -23.30 -8.55 -2.11
C ARG A 78 -23.14 -7.87 -3.45
N ARG A 79 -22.35 -6.79 -3.50
CA ARG A 79 -22.13 -6.00 -4.73
C ARG A 79 -21.51 -6.84 -5.85
N ILE A 80 -20.71 -7.85 -5.52
CA ILE A 80 -20.07 -8.72 -6.50
C ILE A 80 -20.75 -10.09 -6.65
N GLY A 81 -21.97 -10.25 -6.13
CA GLY A 81 -22.80 -11.46 -6.25
C GLY A 81 -22.37 -12.61 -5.35
N PHE A 82 -21.88 -12.28 -4.16
CA PHE A 82 -21.58 -13.22 -3.09
C PHE A 82 -22.42 -12.87 -1.86
N GLU A 83 -22.56 -13.83 -0.97
CA GLU A 83 -23.07 -13.62 0.38
C GLU A 83 -22.05 -14.11 1.41
N VAL A 84 -22.02 -13.46 2.58
CA VAL A 84 -21.18 -13.86 3.70
C VAL A 84 -21.88 -15.01 4.44
N VAL A 85 -21.22 -16.16 4.56
CA VAL A 85 -21.77 -17.35 5.23
C VAL A 85 -21.01 -17.72 6.50
N GLY A 86 -19.92 -17.03 6.80
CA GLY A 86 -19.16 -17.21 8.05
C GLY A 86 -18.13 -16.12 8.24
N GLU A 87 -17.88 -15.77 9.50
CA GLU A 87 -16.88 -14.79 9.91
C GLU A 87 -16.10 -15.34 11.10
N PHE A 88 -14.78 -15.29 11.01
CA PHE A 88 -13.88 -15.84 12.02
C PHE A 88 -12.88 -14.76 12.41
N THR A 89 -12.85 -14.42 13.70
CA THR A 89 -11.98 -13.38 14.23
C THR A 89 -10.99 -13.93 15.24
N ASP A 90 -9.89 -13.22 15.44
CA ASP A 90 -9.03 -13.47 16.59
C ASP A 90 -9.75 -13.07 17.90
N SER A 91 -9.24 -13.51 19.05
CA SER A 91 -9.86 -13.25 20.37
C SER A 91 -10.10 -11.77 20.70
N LYS A 92 -9.40 -10.83 20.05
CA LYS A 92 -9.54 -9.39 20.25
C LYS A 92 -10.37 -8.70 19.16
N GLY A 93 -10.75 -9.42 18.10
CA GLY A 93 -11.54 -8.88 16.99
C GLY A 93 -10.78 -7.88 16.12
N TYR A 94 -9.45 -7.97 16.02
CA TYR A 94 -8.62 -7.07 15.21
C TYR A 94 -8.41 -7.57 13.78
N PHE A 95 -8.58 -8.86 13.55
CA PHE A 95 -8.47 -9.48 12.24
C PHE A 95 -9.67 -10.39 12.00
N MET A 96 -10.14 -10.44 10.75
CA MET A 96 -11.27 -11.26 10.33
C MET A 96 -10.93 -12.04 9.05
N ASN A 97 -11.22 -13.34 9.06
CA ASN A 97 -11.40 -14.13 7.86
C ASN A 97 -12.90 -14.24 7.57
N SER A 98 -13.33 -13.81 6.38
CA SER A 98 -14.74 -13.88 5.96
C SER A 98 -14.91 -14.94 4.87
N LEU A 99 -15.82 -15.89 5.08
CA LEU A 99 -16.14 -16.97 4.15
C LEU A 99 -17.34 -16.57 3.30
N TRP A 100 -17.15 -16.52 1.98
CA TRP A 100 -18.18 -16.08 1.04
C TRP A 100 -18.65 -17.23 0.16
N ARG A 101 -19.96 -17.28 -0.09
CA ARG A 101 -20.58 -18.19 -1.05
C ARG A 101 -21.06 -17.41 -2.26
N VAL A 102 -20.81 -17.92 -3.46
CA VAL A 102 -21.32 -17.33 -4.70
C VAL A 102 -22.84 -17.49 -4.77
N VAL A 103 -23.54 -16.41 -5.11
CA VAL A 103 -25.00 -16.37 -5.30
C VAL A 103 -25.38 -15.80 -6.67
N LYS A 104 -24.41 -15.70 -7.59
CA LYS A 104 -24.67 -15.34 -8.99
C LYS A 104 -25.39 -16.50 -9.68
N GLU A 105 -26.58 -16.22 -10.20
CA GLU A 105 -27.21 -17.00 -11.27
C GLU A 105 -26.49 -16.76 -12.60
#